data_AF-A0A9D5TIH9-F1
#
_entry.id   AF-A0A9D5TIH9-F1
#
_cell.length_a   1.000
_cell.length_b   1.000
_cell.length_c   1.000
_cell.angle_alpha   90.00
_cell.angle_beta   90.00
_cell.angle_gamma   90.00
#
_symmetry.space_group_name_H-M   'P 1'
#
loop_
_entity.id
_entity.type
_entity.pdbx_description
1 polymer ?
#
loop_
_entity_poly.entity_id
_entity_poly.type
_entity_poly.pdbx_seq_one_letter_code
_entity_poly.pdbx_strand_id
1 'polypeptide(L)'
;MRQLTTTITHNKLIKGQYGDITFGPWGLECSDQHSFVTLTDQPRNARQIGDIWHLSGGRICTTYETRKPTPNTIGLKLRIQALDDILLQDAVIRLVFDKTAIKHGRIANKTVHHTNGDKYRLYPTNKVALIGQDGATISVSLDHADGAGRFDPYMYLRDREDHWIIHARLLPSDPVDQVWLRWANRFFTLSAPGWFSALLWRMPPLKRLIWRLRERMGRHCPEIQAVPLNRLKAGQSLSMEVTCHFQ
;
A
#
# COMPACT_ATOMS: atom_id res chain seq x y z
N MET A 1 30.75 -10.65 3.42
CA MET A 1 29.41 -11.02 2.94
C MET A 1 28.39 -10.16 3.66
N ARG A 2 27.41 -9.60 2.96
CA ARG A 2 26.28 -8.89 3.61
C ARG A 2 25.39 -9.93 4.27
N GLN A 3 25.09 -9.77 5.55
CA GLN A 3 24.19 -10.66 6.27
C GLN A 3 22.87 -9.95 6.56
N LEU A 4 21.76 -10.62 6.28
CA LEU A 4 20.43 -10.12 6.61
C LEU A 4 20.12 -10.38 8.09
N THR A 5 19.92 -9.32 8.86
CA THR A 5 19.46 -9.39 10.24
C THR A 5 18.07 -8.78 10.36
N THR A 6 17.21 -9.36 11.21
CA THR A 6 15.83 -8.88 11.40
C THR A 6 15.38 -9.09 12.82
N THR A 7 14.51 -8.20 13.29
CA THR A 7 13.71 -8.39 14.51
C THR A 7 12.26 -8.56 14.10
N ILE A 8 11.72 -9.76 14.31
CA ILE A 8 10.32 -10.10 14.03
C ILE A 8 9.65 -10.44 15.37
N THR A 9 8.48 -9.86 15.62
CA THR A 9 7.74 -10.03 16.88
C THR A 9 6.26 -10.15 16.57
N HIS A 10 5.60 -11.22 17.01
CA HIS A 10 4.20 -11.52 16.70
C HIS A 10 3.88 -11.38 15.20
N ASN A 11 4.68 -12.02 14.35
CA ASN A 11 4.59 -11.96 12.88
C ASN A 11 4.80 -10.58 12.24
N LYS A 12 5.20 -9.55 13.00
CA LYS A 12 5.48 -8.22 12.48
C LYS A 12 6.98 -7.98 12.38
N LEU A 13 7.43 -7.47 11.24
CA LEU A 13 8.81 -7.02 11.08
C LEU A 13 8.96 -5.64 11.71
N ILE A 14 9.69 -5.59 12.83
CA ILE A 14 9.93 -4.35 13.59
C ILE A 14 11.08 -3.56 12.97
N LYS A 15 12.18 -4.23 12.67
CA LYS A 15 13.34 -3.67 11.98
C LYS A 15 14.17 -4.76 11.31
N GLY A 16 14.98 -4.38 10.34
CA GLY A 16 16.04 -5.23 9.81
C GLY A 16 17.14 -4.43 9.14
N GLN A 17 18.20 -5.14 8.80
CA GLN A 17 19.40 -4.58 8.21
C GLN A 17 20.01 -5.57 7.20
N TYR A 18 20.47 -5.05 6.07
CA TYR A 18 21.22 -5.78 5.06
C TYR A 18 22.39 -4.91 4.56
N GLY A 19 23.61 -5.24 4.99
CA GLY A 19 24.74 -4.32 4.84
C GLY A 19 24.43 -3.00 5.56
N ASP A 20 24.55 -1.89 4.84
CA ASP A 20 24.25 -0.54 5.38
C ASP A 20 22.77 -0.16 5.23
N ILE A 21 21.96 -0.96 4.54
CA ILE A 21 20.54 -0.67 4.34
C ILE A 21 19.74 -1.12 5.55
N THR A 22 19.13 -0.18 6.26
CA THR A 22 18.17 -0.44 7.33
C THR A 22 16.74 -0.32 6.81
N PHE A 23 15.82 -1.06 7.42
CA PHE A 23 14.41 -1.11 7.00
C PHE A 23 13.47 -1.48 8.16
N GLY A 24 12.19 -1.19 7.98
CA GLY A 24 11.14 -1.39 8.97
C GLY A 24 10.61 -0.09 9.59
N PRO A 25 9.47 -0.15 10.29
CA PRO A 25 8.59 -1.32 10.41
C PRO A 25 7.86 -1.61 9.09
N TRP A 26 7.57 -2.88 8.83
CA TRP A 26 6.70 -3.29 7.72
C TRP A 26 5.35 -3.74 8.24
N GLY A 27 4.31 -3.66 7.41
CA GLY A 27 3.00 -4.08 7.85
C GLY A 27 1.92 -4.03 6.80
N LEU A 28 0.70 -4.17 7.30
CA LEU A 28 -0.55 -4.09 6.56
C LEU A 28 -1.08 -2.66 6.62
N GLU A 29 -1.71 -2.22 5.53
CA GLU A 29 -2.65 -1.09 5.55
C GLU A 29 -3.92 -1.43 4.75
N CYS A 30 -5.08 -0.96 5.20
CA CYS A 30 -6.30 -0.98 4.40
C CYS A 30 -7.24 0.15 4.85
N SER A 31 -8.11 0.60 3.95
CA SER A 31 -9.02 1.69 4.26
C SER A 31 -10.41 1.50 3.66
N ASP A 32 -11.41 1.96 4.42
CA ASP A 32 -12.73 2.29 3.87
C ASP A 32 -12.83 3.82 3.72
N GLN A 33 -14.01 4.35 3.41
CA GLN A 33 -14.20 5.80 3.20
C GLN A 33 -13.79 6.68 4.41
N HIS A 34 -13.89 6.21 5.64
CA HIS A 34 -13.72 7.02 6.85
C HIS A 34 -12.68 6.49 7.83
N SER A 35 -12.21 5.26 7.62
CA SER A 35 -11.33 4.53 8.51
C SER A 35 -10.07 4.05 7.81
N PHE A 36 -8.98 4.04 8.55
CA PHE A 36 -7.68 3.57 8.11
C PHE A 36 -7.11 2.60 9.14
N VAL A 37 -6.84 1.37 8.69
CA VAL A 37 -6.19 0.32 9.46
C VAL A 37 -4.73 0.29 9.06
N THR A 38 -3.85 0.18 10.05
CA THR A 38 -2.41 -0.03 9.87
C THR A 38 -1.86 -0.82 11.03
N LEU A 39 -0.84 -1.65 10.78
CA LEU A 39 -0.10 -2.37 11.82
C LEU A 39 1.17 -1.65 12.28
N THR A 40 1.59 -0.60 11.58
CA THR A 40 2.87 0.10 11.80
C THR A 40 2.72 1.45 12.46
N ASP A 41 1.57 2.09 12.28
CA ASP A 41 1.30 3.46 12.74
C ASP A 41 -0.01 3.51 13.53
N GLN A 42 -0.51 4.71 13.83
CA GLN A 42 -1.80 4.86 14.50
C GLN A 42 -2.97 4.66 13.51
N PRO A 43 -3.90 3.72 13.80
CA PRO A 43 -5.13 3.60 13.02
C PRO A 43 -6.01 4.84 13.20
N ARG A 44 -6.87 5.13 12.21
CA ARG A 44 -7.80 6.26 12.24
C ARG A 44 -9.22 5.75 12.12
N ASN A 45 -10.09 6.15 13.04
CA ASN A 45 -11.50 5.72 13.09
C ASN A 45 -11.67 4.20 12.95
N ALA A 46 -10.68 3.44 13.43
CA ALA A 46 -10.68 1.99 13.40
C ALA A 46 -10.17 1.48 14.75
N ARG A 47 -10.75 0.38 15.21
CA ARG A 47 -10.36 -0.28 16.46
C ARG A 47 -10.14 -1.77 16.23
N GLN A 48 -9.16 -2.33 16.91
CA GLN A 48 -8.89 -3.77 16.88
C GLN A 48 -9.42 -4.42 18.16
N ILE A 49 -10.18 -5.51 18.02
CA ILE A 49 -10.64 -6.36 19.13
C ILE A 49 -10.27 -7.80 18.76
N GLY A 50 -9.25 -8.35 19.42
CA GLY A 50 -8.63 -9.61 18.99
C GLY A 50 -8.08 -9.50 17.56
N ASP A 51 -8.47 -10.42 16.68
CA ASP A 51 -8.07 -10.43 15.27
C ASP A 51 -9.00 -9.65 14.34
N ILE A 52 -10.02 -8.99 14.91
CA ILE A 52 -11.06 -8.29 14.17
C ILE A 52 -10.80 -6.78 14.22
N TRP A 53 -10.74 -6.17 13.04
CA TRP A 53 -10.77 -4.73 12.88
C TRP A 53 -12.21 -4.26 12.65
N HIS A 54 -12.63 -3.28 13.44
CA HIS A 54 -13.87 -2.56 13.25
C HIS A 54 -13.55 -1.23 12.57
N LEU A 55 -14.01 -1.09 11.34
CA LEU A 55 -13.95 0.14 10.56
C LEU A 55 -15.34 0.80 10.54
N SER A 56 -15.44 2.00 9.98
CA SER A 56 -16.70 2.73 9.87
C SER A 56 -17.70 2.02 8.97
N GLY A 57 -17.23 1.32 7.93
CA GLY A 57 -18.04 0.64 6.94
C GLY A 57 -18.33 -0.84 7.24
N GLY A 58 -17.73 -1.42 8.28
CA GLY A 58 -17.92 -2.82 8.64
C GLY A 58 -16.73 -3.44 9.37
N ARG A 59 -16.77 -4.76 9.54
CA ARG A 59 -15.72 -5.53 10.22
C ARG A 59 -14.92 -6.39 9.25
N ILE A 60 -13.63 -6.49 9.49
CA ILE A 60 -12.72 -7.38 8.76
C ILE A 60 -11.88 -8.20 9.74
N CYS A 61 -11.56 -9.44 9.37
CA CYS A 61 -10.57 -10.27 10.05
C CYS A 61 -9.27 -10.22 9.24
N THR A 62 -8.14 -10.00 9.91
CA THR A 62 -6.84 -9.88 9.23
C THR A 62 -5.86 -10.93 9.72
N THR A 63 -5.26 -11.66 8.78
CA THR A 63 -4.12 -12.54 9.05
C THR A 63 -2.88 -11.96 8.38
N TYR A 64 -1.84 -11.74 9.16
CA TYR A 64 -0.55 -11.23 8.68
C TYR A 64 0.58 -12.13 9.18
N GLU A 65 1.41 -12.60 8.25
CA GLU A 65 2.51 -13.52 8.52
C GLU A 65 3.81 -12.96 7.93
N THR A 66 4.88 -12.98 8.72
CA THR A 66 6.25 -12.73 8.25
C THR A 66 7.06 -14.00 8.37
N ARG A 67 7.61 -14.47 7.26
CA ARG A 67 8.42 -15.70 7.16
C ARG A 67 9.81 -15.39 6.64
N LYS A 68 10.78 -16.23 6.97
CA LYS A 68 12.15 -16.19 6.42
C LYS A 68 12.44 -17.48 5.66
N PRO A 69 12.04 -17.58 4.37
CA PRO A 69 12.20 -18.81 3.60
C PRO A 69 13.67 -19.22 3.43
N THR A 70 14.56 -18.24 3.30
CA THR A 70 16.01 -18.43 3.19
C THR A 70 16.75 -17.36 4.02
N PRO A 71 18.07 -17.50 4.25
CA PRO A 71 18.84 -16.51 5.00
C PRO A 71 18.80 -15.09 4.41
N ASN A 72 18.55 -14.97 3.11
CA ASN A 72 18.55 -13.69 2.37
C ASN A 72 17.17 -13.32 1.82
N THR A 73 16.09 -13.90 2.37
CA THR A 73 14.73 -13.56 1.97
C THR A 73 13.80 -13.33 3.14
N ILE A 74 12.83 -12.46 2.93
CA ILE A 74 11.72 -12.24 3.86
C ILE A 74 10.43 -12.32 3.05
N GLY A 75 9.58 -13.28 3.38
CA GLY A 75 8.24 -13.41 2.82
C GLY A 75 7.20 -12.77 3.74
N LEU A 76 6.20 -12.13 3.14
CA LEU A 76 5.06 -11.53 3.81
C LEU A 76 3.80 -12.12 3.20
N LYS A 77 2.86 -12.55 4.04
CA LYS A 77 1.54 -12.99 3.60
C LYS A 77 0.48 -12.19 4.33
N LEU A 78 -0.46 -11.67 3.55
CA LEU A 78 -1.62 -10.94 4.05
C LEU A 78 -2.89 -11.62 3.56
N ARG A 79 -3.85 -11.76 4.47
CA ARG A 79 -5.25 -12.06 4.15
C ARG A 79 -6.16 -11.10 4.91
N ILE A 80 -7.10 -10.49 4.20
CA ILE A 80 -8.18 -9.69 4.77
C ILE A 80 -9.50 -10.37 4.40
N GLN A 81 -10.26 -10.82 5.39
CA GLN A 81 -11.59 -11.39 5.18
C GLN A 81 -12.66 -10.41 5.65
N ALA A 82 -13.64 -10.13 4.79
CA ALA A 82 -14.82 -9.35 5.17
C ALA A 82 -15.73 -10.19 6.08
N LEU A 83 -16.08 -9.66 7.24
CA LEU A 83 -17.11 -10.25 8.11
C LEU A 83 -18.49 -9.66 7.83
N ASP A 84 -18.53 -8.42 7.35
CA ASP A 84 -19.71 -7.72 6.86
C ASP A 84 -19.46 -7.28 5.40
N ASP A 85 -20.52 -6.99 4.64
CA ASP A 85 -20.39 -6.30 3.35
C ASP A 85 -19.75 -4.92 3.57
N ILE A 86 -18.55 -4.70 3.03
CA ILE A 86 -17.76 -3.49 3.27
C ILE A 86 -17.19 -2.92 1.97
N LEU A 87 -17.21 -1.58 1.85
CA LEU A 87 -16.53 -0.87 0.77
C LEU A 87 -15.09 -0.58 1.15
N LEU A 88 -14.13 -1.12 0.40
CA LEU A 88 -12.70 -0.89 0.62
C LEU A 88 -12.10 -0.07 -0.53
N GLN A 89 -11.20 0.84 -0.18
CA GLN A 89 -10.39 1.62 -1.12
C GLN A 89 -9.18 0.84 -1.61
N ASP A 90 -8.63 -0.02 -0.74
CA ASP A 90 -7.43 -0.80 -0.98
C ASP A 90 -7.14 -1.84 0.11
N ALA A 91 -6.22 -2.74 -0.21
CA ALA A 91 -5.47 -3.55 0.74
C ALA A 91 -3.98 -3.47 0.38
N VAL A 92 -3.10 -3.38 1.38
CA VAL A 92 -1.70 -3.00 1.20
C VAL A 92 -0.78 -3.85 2.08
N ILE A 93 0.32 -4.32 1.51
CA ILE A 93 1.54 -4.65 2.26
C ILE A 93 2.52 -3.50 2.05
N ARG A 94 2.86 -2.80 3.14
CA ARG A 94 3.77 -1.65 3.17
C ARG A 94 5.14 -2.09 3.64
N LEU A 95 6.15 -1.83 2.81
CA LEU A 95 7.56 -2.01 3.11
C LEU A 95 8.26 -0.65 3.13
N VAL A 96 9.04 -0.42 4.19
CA VAL A 96 9.75 0.86 4.44
C VAL A 96 11.24 0.58 4.54
N PHE A 97 12.04 1.37 3.85
CA PHE A 97 13.50 1.30 3.81
C PHE A 97 14.08 2.69 4.04
N ASP A 98 15.15 2.78 4.82
CA ASP A 98 15.89 4.02 5.01
C ASP A 98 16.61 4.41 3.72
N LYS A 99 16.60 5.70 3.36
CA LYS A 99 17.21 6.18 2.12
C LYS A 99 18.74 6.18 2.15
N THR A 100 19.37 6.23 3.33
CA THR A 100 20.78 6.61 3.52
C THR A 100 21.75 5.77 2.70
N ALA A 101 21.57 4.45 2.68
CA ALA A 101 22.41 3.52 1.91
C ALA A 101 21.86 3.17 0.52
N ILE A 102 20.76 3.82 0.08
CA ILE A 102 20.08 3.51 -1.18
C ILE A 102 20.33 4.60 -2.23
N LYS A 103 20.91 4.20 -3.36
CA LYS A 103 21.22 5.09 -4.49
C LYS A 103 19.99 5.46 -5.30
N HIS A 104 19.15 4.49 -5.64
CA HIS A 104 17.94 4.69 -6.44
C HIS A 104 17.00 3.49 -6.35
N GLY A 105 15.74 3.69 -6.71
CA GLY A 105 14.79 2.59 -6.94
C GLY A 105 14.53 2.33 -8.41
N ARG A 106 14.03 1.15 -8.73
CA ARG A 106 13.63 0.72 -10.07
C ARG A 106 12.23 0.12 -10.04
N ILE A 107 11.35 0.59 -10.91
CA ILE A 107 9.99 0.06 -11.07
C ILE A 107 9.53 0.25 -12.51
N ALA A 108 8.87 -0.76 -13.10
CA ALA A 108 8.34 -0.71 -14.47
C ALA A 108 9.38 -0.19 -15.51
N ASN A 109 10.60 -0.72 -15.46
CA ASN A 109 11.75 -0.32 -16.29
C ASN A 109 12.20 1.14 -16.17
N LYS A 110 11.76 1.84 -15.11
CA LYS A 110 12.15 3.22 -14.83
C LYS A 110 13.05 3.28 -13.60
N THR A 111 14.10 4.09 -13.70
CA THR A 111 14.96 4.44 -12.58
C THR A 111 14.43 5.69 -11.90
N VAL A 112 14.40 5.67 -10.57
CA VAL A 112 13.86 6.74 -9.74
C VAL A 112 14.89 7.12 -8.69
N HIS A 113 15.29 8.38 -8.68
CA HIS A 113 16.12 8.95 -7.63
C HIS A 113 15.26 9.54 -6.51
N HIS A 114 15.79 9.51 -5.29
CA HIS A 114 15.10 10.08 -4.14
C HIS A 114 15.14 11.60 -4.25
N THR A 115 13.97 12.24 -4.32
CA THR A 115 13.86 13.70 -4.40
C THR A 115 12.92 14.25 -3.32
N ASN A 116 12.54 13.43 -2.33
CA ASN A 116 11.49 13.73 -1.36
C ASN A 116 10.20 14.28 -2.03
N GLY A 117 9.88 13.77 -3.22
CA GLY A 117 8.80 14.28 -4.06
C GLY A 117 7.42 13.82 -3.59
N ASP A 118 7.38 12.77 -2.78
CA ASP A 118 6.16 12.16 -2.26
C ASP A 118 5.21 11.66 -3.35
N LYS A 119 5.77 11.27 -4.50
CA LYS A 119 5.03 10.83 -5.69
C LYS A 119 4.85 9.32 -5.67
N TYR A 120 3.62 8.88 -5.89
CA TYR A 120 3.24 7.47 -5.91
C TYR A 120 3.44 6.97 -7.34
N ARG A 121 4.54 6.25 -7.57
CA ARG A 121 4.85 5.67 -8.88
C ARG A 121 4.24 4.28 -8.94
N LEU A 122 2.94 4.25 -9.22
CA LEU A 122 2.09 3.05 -9.25
C LEU A 122 2.10 2.41 -10.65
N TYR A 123 2.35 1.09 -10.72
CA TYR A 123 2.36 0.34 -11.97
C TYR A 123 1.77 -1.07 -11.80
N PRO A 124 1.08 -1.61 -12.84
CA PRO A 124 0.61 -3.00 -12.87
C PRO A 124 1.81 -3.91 -13.18
N THR A 125 2.73 -4.02 -12.23
CA THR A 125 3.91 -4.87 -12.29
C THR A 125 3.99 -5.66 -11.00
N ASN A 126 4.70 -6.78 -11.02
CA ASN A 126 4.92 -7.61 -9.85
C ASN A 126 6.31 -7.42 -9.23
N LYS A 127 7.15 -6.50 -9.73
CA LYS A 127 8.54 -6.35 -9.27
C LYS A 127 8.93 -4.90 -9.06
N VAL A 128 9.64 -4.65 -7.96
CA VAL A 128 10.29 -3.38 -7.62
C VAL A 128 11.66 -3.70 -7.06
N ALA A 129 12.66 -2.85 -7.32
CA ALA A 129 13.98 -3.00 -6.72
C ALA A 129 14.49 -1.70 -6.12
N LEU A 130 15.30 -1.80 -5.07
CA LEU A 130 16.11 -0.73 -4.51
C LEU A 130 17.58 -1.10 -4.68
N ILE A 131 18.36 -0.16 -5.20
CA ILE A 131 19.78 -0.33 -5.49
C ILE A 131 20.58 0.47 -4.48
N GLY A 132 21.39 -0.22 -3.69
CA GLY A 132 22.32 0.32 -2.70
C GLY A 132 23.45 1.13 -3.32
N GLN A 133 24.05 2.01 -2.53
CA GLN A 133 25.24 2.77 -2.95
C GLN A 133 26.45 1.87 -3.22
N ASP A 134 26.54 0.77 -2.48
CA ASP A 134 27.55 -0.27 -2.57
C ASP A 134 27.21 -1.37 -3.61
N GLY A 135 26.17 -1.15 -4.42
CA GLY A 135 25.68 -2.11 -5.40
C GLY A 135 24.79 -3.22 -4.85
N ALA A 136 24.45 -3.22 -3.54
CA ALA A 136 23.42 -4.10 -3.01
C ALA A 136 22.10 -3.95 -3.78
N THR A 137 21.35 -5.03 -3.93
CA THR A 137 20.04 -5.02 -4.55
C THR A 137 19.03 -5.66 -3.62
N ILE A 138 17.99 -4.89 -3.29
CA ILE A 138 16.80 -5.40 -2.61
C ILE A 138 15.70 -5.48 -3.65
N SER A 139 15.29 -6.70 -4.01
CA SER A 139 14.20 -6.92 -4.96
C SER A 139 12.94 -7.38 -4.23
N VAL A 140 11.83 -6.72 -4.47
CA VAL A 140 10.51 -7.05 -3.92
C VAL A 140 9.63 -7.59 -5.04
N SER A 141 9.15 -8.82 -4.90
CA SER A 141 8.19 -9.46 -5.79
C SER A 141 6.83 -9.62 -5.15
N LEU A 142 5.77 -9.35 -5.92
CA LEU A 142 4.40 -9.78 -5.62
C LEU A 142 4.19 -11.14 -6.25
N ASP A 143 4.27 -12.19 -5.44
CA ASP A 143 4.28 -13.58 -5.89
C ASP A 143 2.87 -14.11 -6.11
N HIS A 144 1.94 -13.68 -5.25
CA HIS A 144 0.54 -14.04 -5.34
C HIS A 144 -0.34 -12.85 -4.98
N ALA A 145 -1.47 -12.71 -5.67
CA ALA A 145 -2.50 -11.75 -5.34
C ALA A 145 -3.87 -12.31 -5.74
N ASP A 146 -4.81 -12.28 -4.81
CA ASP A 146 -6.23 -12.57 -5.05
C ASP A 146 -7.06 -11.37 -4.57
N GLY A 147 -7.68 -10.69 -5.52
CA GLY A 147 -8.55 -9.54 -5.27
C GLY A 147 -10.03 -9.87 -5.28
N ALA A 148 -10.42 -11.14 -5.16
CA ALA A 148 -11.81 -11.61 -5.18
C ALA A 148 -12.61 -11.16 -6.42
N GLY A 149 -11.91 -10.97 -7.56
CA GLY A 149 -12.49 -10.46 -8.82
C GLY A 149 -12.95 -8.99 -8.78
N ARG A 150 -12.66 -8.26 -7.69
CA ARG A 150 -13.05 -6.85 -7.50
C ARG A 150 -11.84 -5.93 -7.29
N PHE A 151 -10.64 -6.47 -7.17
CA PHE A 151 -9.42 -5.69 -6.96
C PHE A 151 -8.28 -6.23 -7.83
N ASP A 152 -7.53 -5.32 -8.44
CA ASP A 152 -6.38 -5.62 -9.27
C ASP A 152 -5.07 -5.34 -8.52
N PRO A 153 -4.03 -6.16 -8.72
CA PRO A 153 -2.73 -5.99 -8.08
C PRO A 153 -1.87 -4.92 -8.74
N TYR A 154 -1.21 -4.12 -7.91
CA TYR A 154 -0.24 -3.12 -8.33
C TYR A 154 0.94 -3.09 -7.37
N MET A 155 2.10 -2.71 -7.90
CA MET A 155 3.25 -2.32 -7.10
C MET A 155 3.43 -0.80 -7.20
N TYR A 156 3.82 -0.17 -6.10
CA TYR A 156 4.22 1.23 -6.10
C TYR A 156 5.61 1.41 -5.51
N LEU A 157 6.34 2.41 -6.02
CA LEU A 157 7.53 2.98 -5.37
C LEU A 157 7.33 4.48 -5.03
N ARG A 158 7.62 4.89 -3.80
CA ARG A 158 7.51 6.28 -3.30
C ARG A 158 8.75 6.67 -2.53
N ASP A 159 9.21 7.89 -2.78
CA ASP A 159 10.23 8.58 -2.00
C ASP A 159 9.55 9.59 -1.08
N ARG A 160 9.71 9.44 0.24
CA ARG A 160 9.14 10.36 1.23
C ARG A 160 10.11 10.58 2.37
N GLU A 161 10.41 11.84 2.64
CA GLU A 161 11.30 12.26 3.73
C GLU A 161 12.62 11.49 3.66
N ASP A 162 12.97 10.72 4.68
CA ASP A 162 14.19 9.91 4.73
C ASP A 162 13.99 8.44 4.36
N HIS A 163 12.87 8.14 3.69
CA HIS A 163 12.48 6.77 3.40
C HIS A 163 12.18 6.53 1.92
N TRP A 164 12.47 5.30 1.50
CA TRP A 164 11.83 4.65 0.38
C TRP A 164 10.69 3.79 0.90
N ILE A 165 9.54 3.87 0.22
CA ILE A 165 8.37 3.08 0.56
C ILE A 165 7.96 2.29 -0.69
N ILE A 166 7.81 0.97 -0.52
CA ILE A 166 7.27 0.07 -1.53
C ILE A 166 5.95 -0.46 -0.99
N HIS A 167 4.87 -0.36 -1.77
CA HIS A 167 3.66 -1.11 -1.45
C HIS A 167 3.37 -2.13 -2.54
N ALA A 168 3.02 -3.34 -2.11
CA ALA A 168 2.15 -4.21 -2.86
C ALA A 168 0.71 -3.88 -2.49
N ARG A 169 -0.13 -3.61 -3.47
CA ARG A 169 -1.47 -3.05 -3.25
C ARG A 169 -2.49 -3.71 -4.15
N LEU A 170 -3.63 -4.07 -3.57
CA LEU A 170 -4.85 -4.41 -4.29
C LEU A 170 -5.72 -3.15 -4.40
N LEU A 171 -6.13 -2.79 -5.62
CA LEU A 171 -6.93 -1.61 -5.92
C LEU A 171 -8.25 -1.97 -6.57
N PRO A 172 -9.36 -1.28 -6.26
CA PRO A 172 -10.66 -1.51 -6.90
C PRO A 172 -10.56 -1.53 -8.43
N SER A 173 -11.04 -2.62 -9.03
CA SER A 173 -11.16 -2.79 -10.48
C SER A 173 -12.52 -2.32 -10.98
N ASP A 174 -12.61 -1.98 -12.26
CA ASP A 174 -13.90 -1.67 -12.89
C ASP A 174 -14.74 -2.96 -13.02
N PRO A 175 -16.07 -2.93 -12.80
CA PRO A 175 -16.88 -1.77 -12.45
C PRO A 175 -16.75 -1.39 -10.98
N VAL A 176 -16.53 -0.10 -10.73
CA VAL A 176 -16.42 0.47 -9.39
C VAL A 176 -17.80 0.65 -8.74
N ASP A 177 -17.99 0.22 -7.49
CA ASP A 177 -19.26 0.35 -6.77
C ASP A 177 -19.54 1.79 -6.31
N GLN A 178 -18.51 2.45 -5.77
CA GLN A 178 -18.62 3.83 -5.28
C GLN A 178 -17.35 4.62 -5.56
N VAL A 179 -17.50 5.91 -5.84
CA VAL A 179 -16.37 6.83 -5.99
C VAL A 179 -16.48 7.88 -4.91
N TRP A 180 -15.45 7.97 -4.07
CA TRP A 180 -15.31 9.02 -3.08
C TRP A 180 -14.44 10.14 -3.63
N LEU A 181 -15.08 11.23 -4.08
CA LEU A 181 -14.38 12.45 -4.43
C LEU A 181 -14.23 13.31 -3.18
N ARG A 182 -12.98 13.52 -2.75
CA ARG A 182 -12.67 14.32 -1.57
C ARG A 182 -11.69 15.43 -1.87
N TRP A 183 -11.84 16.51 -1.12
CA TRP A 183 -10.83 17.54 -0.95
C TRP A 183 -10.50 17.65 0.54
N ALA A 184 -9.29 17.23 0.90
CA ALA A 184 -8.77 17.39 2.25
C ALA A 184 -7.64 18.43 2.30
N ASN A 185 -7.52 19.09 3.45
CA ASN A 185 -6.38 19.90 3.85
C ASN A 185 -6.30 19.93 5.38
N ARG A 186 -5.37 20.71 5.94
CA ARG A 186 -5.19 20.82 7.39
C ARG A 186 -6.39 21.35 8.18
N PHE A 187 -7.34 22.01 7.52
CA PHE A 187 -8.49 22.67 8.14
C PHE A 187 -9.80 21.92 7.93
N PHE A 188 -9.96 21.25 6.80
CA PHE A 188 -11.21 20.58 6.47
C PHE A 188 -11.03 19.37 5.57
N THR A 189 -12.03 18.49 5.59
CA THR A 189 -12.25 17.47 4.57
C THR A 189 -13.67 17.64 4.03
N LEU A 190 -13.78 17.98 2.75
CA LEU A 190 -15.04 18.07 2.03
C LEU A 190 -15.16 16.87 1.09
N SER A 191 -16.36 16.32 1.00
CA SER A 191 -16.67 15.22 0.08
C SER A 191 -17.80 15.65 -0.84
N ALA A 192 -17.68 15.35 -2.13
CA ALA A 192 -18.77 15.60 -3.05
C ALA A 192 -19.89 14.55 -2.86
N PRO A 193 -21.15 14.89 -3.17
CA PRO A 193 -22.23 13.92 -3.21
C PRO A 193 -21.91 12.73 -4.11
N GLY A 194 -22.40 11.54 -3.75
CA GLY A 194 -22.10 10.29 -4.48
C GLY A 194 -22.49 10.33 -5.96
N TRP A 195 -23.66 10.91 -6.27
CA TRP A 195 -24.14 11.05 -7.65
C TRP A 195 -23.20 11.91 -8.51
N PHE A 196 -22.65 12.99 -7.93
CA PHE A 196 -21.74 13.89 -8.62
C PHE A 196 -20.39 13.23 -8.85
N SER A 197 -19.89 12.52 -7.83
CA SER A 197 -18.65 11.73 -7.92
C SER A 197 -18.75 10.66 -9.02
N ALA A 198 -19.89 9.96 -9.09
CA ALA A 198 -20.15 8.96 -10.12
C ALA A 198 -20.24 9.58 -11.52
N LEU A 199 -20.88 10.75 -11.65
CA LEU A 199 -20.96 11.48 -12.93
C LEU A 199 -19.56 11.85 -13.45
N LEU A 200 -18.72 12.46 -12.60
CA LEU A 200 -17.36 12.82 -12.97
C LEU A 200 -16.50 11.61 -13.32
N TRP A 201 -16.69 10.48 -12.62
CA TRP A 201 -15.96 9.25 -12.88
C TRP A 201 -16.32 8.59 -14.22
N ARG A 202 -17.57 8.74 -14.67
CA ARG A 202 -18.03 8.20 -15.97
C ARG A 202 -17.42 8.95 -17.16
N MET A 203 -16.96 10.18 -16.97
CA MET A 203 -16.31 10.97 -18.01
C MET A 203 -14.81 10.64 -18.08
N PRO A 204 -14.32 9.96 -19.14
CA PRO A 204 -12.91 9.53 -19.22
C PRO A 204 -11.85 10.64 -19.00
N PRO A 205 -11.98 11.86 -19.56
CA PRO A 205 -10.98 12.90 -19.33
C PRO A 205 -10.98 13.38 -17.87
N LEU A 206 -12.16 13.51 -17.26
CA LEU A 206 -12.29 13.93 -15.86
C LEU A 206 -11.80 12.85 -14.92
N LYS A 207 -12.21 11.58 -15.12
CA LYS A 207 -11.65 10.40 -14.41
C LYS A 207 -10.13 10.46 -14.41
N ARG A 208 -9.49 10.59 -15.58
CA ARG A 208 -8.02 10.67 -15.69
C ARG A 208 -7.43 11.88 -14.96
N LEU A 209 -8.12 13.01 -14.87
CA LEU A 209 -7.64 14.20 -14.18
C LEU A 209 -7.70 14.02 -12.66
N ILE A 210 -8.85 13.62 -12.13
CA ILE A 210 -9.12 13.59 -10.68
C ILE A 210 -8.68 12.29 -10.01
N TRP A 211 -8.48 11.22 -10.77
CA TRP A 211 -8.05 9.94 -10.24
C TRP A 211 -6.69 10.06 -9.58
N ARG A 212 -6.70 9.93 -8.25
CA ARG A 212 -5.49 9.90 -7.40
C ARG A 212 -4.54 11.06 -7.69
N LEU A 213 -5.10 12.25 -7.93
CA LEU A 213 -4.33 13.42 -8.37
C LEU A 213 -3.20 13.75 -7.37
N ARG A 214 -3.50 13.79 -6.06
CA ARG A 214 -2.48 14.01 -5.02
C ARG A 214 -1.39 12.95 -5.00
N GLU A 215 -1.76 11.67 -5.16
CA GLU A 215 -0.78 10.57 -5.21
C GLU A 215 0.17 10.75 -6.41
N ARG A 216 -0.35 11.18 -7.56
CA ARG A 216 0.43 11.37 -8.80
C ARG A 216 1.30 12.62 -8.79
N MET A 217 0.76 13.74 -8.29
CA MET A 217 1.42 15.05 -8.34
C MET A 217 2.40 15.26 -7.18
N GLY A 218 2.25 14.51 -6.09
CA GLY A 218 3.17 14.53 -4.95
C GLY A 218 2.94 15.70 -4.00
N ARG A 219 3.96 16.01 -3.20
CA ARG A 219 3.88 16.79 -1.94
C ARG A 219 3.17 18.14 -2.04
N HIS A 220 3.28 18.82 -3.17
CA HIS A 220 2.78 20.18 -3.37
C HIS A 220 1.38 20.27 -3.96
N CYS A 221 0.75 19.14 -4.28
CA CYS A 221 -0.60 19.13 -4.82
C CYS A 221 -1.63 19.22 -3.68
N PRO A 222 -2.74 19.95 -3.84
CA PRO A 222 -3.85 19.89 -2.89
C PRO A 222 -4.39 18.45 -2.80
N GLU A 223 -4.91 18.02 -1.64
CA GLU A 223 -5.47 16.67 -1.47
C GLU A 223 -6.88 16.54 -2.08
N ILE A 224 -7.00 16.92 -3.34
CA ILE A 224 -8.19 16.68 -4.16
C ILE A 224 -7.95 15.36 -4.88
N GLN A 225 -8.83 14.37 -4.68
CA GLN A 225 -8.74 13.11 -5.41
C GLN A 225 -10.06 12.34 -5.41
N ALA A 226 -10.32 11.67 -6.53
CA ALA A 226 -11.30 10.61 -6.60
C ALA A 226 -10.65 9.28 -6.21
N VAL A 227 -11.24 8.62 -5.22
CA VAL A 227 -10.83 7.31 -4.74
C VAL A 227 -11.95 6.31 -5.05
N PRO A 228 -11.71 5.29 -5.90
CA PRO A 228 -12.68 4.24 -6.12
C PRO A 228 -12.79 3.34 -4.88
N LEU A 229 -13.96 2.77 -4.64
CA LEU A 229 -14.22 1.77 -3.61
C LEU A 229 -15.02 0.62 -4.22
N ASN A 230 -14.61 -0.60 -3.91
CA ASN A 230 -15.37 -1.79 -4.26
C ASN A 230 -15.84 -2.53 -3.01
N ARG A 231 -17.02 -3.14 -3.14
CA ARG A 231 -17.63 -3.94 -2.10
C ARG A 231 -16.95 -5.29 -2.07
N LEU A 232 -16.42 -5.63 -0.91
CA LEU A 232 -16.05 -6.98 -0.54
C LEU A 232 -17.23 -7.56 0.25
N LYS A 233 -17.85 -8.62 -0.26
CA LYS A 233 -19.00 -9.25 0.39
C LYS A 233 -18.56 -10.02 1.63
N ALA A 234 -19.44 -10.16 2.61
CA ALA A 234 -19.21 -11.01 3.77
C ALA A 234 -18.75 -12.42 3.34
N GLY A 235 -17.68 -12.91 3.97
CA GLY A 235 -17.05 -14.19 3.65
C GLY A 235 -15.99 -14.13 2.55
N GLN A 236 -15.99 -13.11 1.67
CA GLN A 236 -14.93 -12.93 0.68
C GLN A 236 -13.63 -12.47 1.34
N SER A 237 -12.50 -12.77 0.69
CA SER A 237 -11.19 -12.35 1.17
C SER A 237 -10.30 -11.80 0.06
N LEU A 238 -9.49 -10.81 0.44
CA LEU A 238 -8.36 -10.32 -0.33
C LEU A 238 -7.09 -10.99 0.21
N SER A 239 -6.17 -11.39 -0.67
CA SER A 239 -4.89 -11.94 -0.24
C SER A 239 -3.72 -11.49 -1.11
N MET A 240 -2.56 -11.35 -0.49
CA MET A 240 -1.31 -11.01 -1.16
C MET A 240 -0.14 -11.75 -0.51
N GLU A 241 0.79 -12.20 -1.34
CA GLU A 241 2.08 -12.74 -0.90
C GLU A 241 3.20 -11.97 -1.58
N VAL A 242 4.12 -11.45 -0.77
CA VAL A 242 5.27 -10.66 -1.21
C VAL A 242 6.54 -11.30 -0.72
N THR A 243 7.56 -11.40 -1.57
CA THR A 243 8.89 -11.81 -1.17
C THR A 243 9.89 -10.69 -1.42
N CYS A 244 10.69 -10.41 -0.39
CA CYS A 244 11.82 -9.51 -0.46
C CYS A 244 13.11 -10.33 -0.53
N HIS A 245 13.92 -10.10 -1.56
CA HIS A 245 15.19 -10.75 -1.82
C HIS A 245 16.33 -9.75 -1.60
N PHE A 246 17.33 -10.15 -0.82
CA PHE A 246 18.50 -9.34 -0.49
C PHE A 246 19.75 -9.93 -1.17
N GLN A 247 20.37 -9.15 -2.06
CA GLN A 247 21.50 -9.56 -2.90
C GLN A 247 22.65 -8.55 -2.81
#